data_AF-G5JJG6-F1
#
_entry.id   AF-G5JJG6-F1
#
_cell.length_a   1.000
_cell.length_b   1.000
_cell.length_c   1.000
_cell.angle_alpha   90.00
_cell.angle_beta   90.00
_cell.angle_gamma   90.00
#
_symmetry.space_group_name_H-M   'P 1'
#
loop_
_entity.id
_entity.type
_entity.pdbx_description
1 polymer ?
#
loop_
_entity_poly.entity_id
_entity_poly.type
_entity_poly.pdbx_seq_one_letter_code
_entity_poly.pdbx_strand_id
1 'polypeptide(L)' 'MLKHFDDIRKEKKVSLVDLADLLGVRYQTVADKINGVSDFKFGEALLIKNEFFPEYDIEFLFAKDKEKQTN' A
#
# COMPACT_ATOMS: atom_id res chain seq x y z
N MET A 1 9.79 -2.73 2.79
CA MET A 1 8.54 -3.39 2.39
C MET A 1 7.39 -2.86 3.24
N LEU A 2 6.23 -2.62 2.63
CA LEU A 2 5.01 -2.19 3.33
C LEU A 2 4.24 -3.42 3.83
N LYS A 3 4.79 -4.07 4.87
CA LYS A 3 4.27 -5.33 5.37
C LYS A 3 2.83 -5.19 5.90
N HIS A 4 2.57 -4.10 6.62
CA HIS A 4 1.24 -3.81 7.16
C HIS A 4 0.19 -3.65 6.05
N PHE A 5 0.50 -2.87 5.02
CA PHE A 5 -0.38 -2.70 3.86
C PHE A 5 -0.67 -4.03 3.15
N ASP A 6 0.37 -4.86 2.97
CA ASP A 6 0.23 -6.15 2.29
C ASP A 6 -0.65 -7.14 3.07
N ASP A 7 -0.65 -7.07 4.39
CA ASP A 7 -1.51 -7.89 5.24
C ASP A 7 -2.97 -7.38 5.21
N ILE A 8 -3.20 -6.07 5.41
CA ILE A 8 -4.54 -5.47 5.39
C ILE A 8 -5.22 -5.70 4.03
N ARG A 9 -4.51 -5.53 2.91
CA ARG A 9 -5.12 -5.77 1.59
C ARG A 9 -5.57 -7.22 1.42
N LYS A 10 -4.84 -8.19 1.97
CA LYS A 10 -5.19 -9.61 1.87
C LYS A 10 -6.41 -9.92 2.72
N GLU A 11 -6.50 -9.36 3.92
CA GLU A 11 -7.67 -9.50 4.79
C GLU A 11 -8.93 -8.93 4.13
N LYS A 12 -8.81 -7.77 3.46
CA LYS A 12 -9.88 -7.14 2.69
C LYS A 12 -10.13 -7.77 1.32
N LYS A 13 -9.36 -8.81 0.94
CA LYS A 13 -9.42 -9.48 -0.37
C LYS A 13 -9.19 -8.54 -1.56
N VAL A 14 -8.41 -7.47 -1.36
CA VAL A 14 -7.98 -6.55 -2.41
C VAL A 14 -6.77 -7.13 -3.11
N SER A 15 -6.95 -7.48 -4.39
CA SER A 15 -5.88 -8.02 -5.20
C SER A 15 -4.94 -6.92 -5.69
N LEU A 16 -3.72 -7.30 -6.06
CA LEU A 16 -2.79 -6.38 -6.69
C LEU A 16 -3.26 -5.91 -8.07
N VAL A 17 -4.15 -6.68 -8.72
CA VAL A 17 -4.78 -6.30 -9.99
C VAL A 17 -5.77 -5.17 -9.75
N ASP A 18 -6.60 -5.25 -8.71
CA ASP A 18 -7.54 -4.17 -8.35
C ASP A 18 -6.81 -2.86 -8.05
N LEU A 19 -5.68 -2.95 -7.32
CA LEU A 19 -4.81 -1.79 -7.07
C LEU A 19 -4.18 -1.24 -8.35
N ALA A 20 -3.76 -2.13 -9.26
CA ALA A 20 -3.16 -1.73 -10.53
C ALA A 20 -4.18 -1.02 -11.44
N ASP A 21 -5.40 -1.54 -11.49
CA ASP A 21 -6.51 -0.96 -12.25
C ASP A 21 -6.91 0.40 -11.68
N LEU A 22 -6.99 0.56 -10.35
CA LEU A 22 -7.28 1.84 -9.70
C LEU A 22 -6.22 2.91 -10.02
N LEU A 23 -4.94 2.51 -10.03
CA LEU A 23 -3.82 3.43 -10.25
C LEU A 23 -3.50 3.65 -11.74
N GLY A 24 -4.08 2.85 -12.63
CA GLY A 24 -3.75 2.85 -14.06
C GLY A 24 -2.30 2.42 -14.35
N VAL A 25 -1.75 1.54 -13.52
CA VAL A 25 -0.37 1.01 -13.65
C VAL A 25 -0.37 -0.49 -13.88
N ARG A 26 0.79 -1.08 -14.13
CA ARG A 26 0.91 -2.54 -14.23
C ARG A 26 0.92 -3.17 -12.84
N TYR A 27 0.39 -4.39 -12.73
CA TYR A 27 0.50 -5.23 -11.52
C TYR A 27 1.90 -5.25 -10.91
N GLN A 28 2.93 -5.38 -11.76
CA GLN A 28 4.33 -5.40 -11.32
C GLN A 28 4.73 -4.11 -10.61
N THR A 29 4.26 -2.95 -11.07
CA THR A 29 4.54 -1.67 -10.43
C THR A 29 3.96 -1.60 -9.02
N VAL A 30 2.76 -2.15 -8.80
CA VAL A 30 2.17 -2.23 -7.46
C VAL A 30 2.96 -3.18 -6.57
N ALA A 31 3.33 -4.36 -7.09
CA ALA A 31 4.16 -5.32 -6.36
C ALA A 31 5.52 -4.73 -5.96
N ASP A 32 6.19 -4.03 -6.88
CA ASP A 32 7.45 -3.32 -6.65
C ASP A 32 7.31 -2.28 -5.55
N LYS A 33 6.20 -1.52 -5.54
CA LYS A 33 5.93 -0.52 -4.50
C LYS A 33 5.76 -1.15 -3.12
N ILE A 34 4.98 -2.24 -3.03
CA ILE A 34 4.76 -2.96 -1.77
C ILE A 34 6.07 -3.58 -1.27
N ASN A 35 6.86 -4.17 -2.16
CA ASN A 35 8.16 -4.75 -1.84
C ASN A 35 9.18 -3.68 -1.40
N GLY A 36 8.95 -2.41 -1.73
CA GLY A 36 9.83 -1.29 -1.38
C GLY A 36 10.91 -1.00 -2.43
N VAL A 37 10.73 -1.50 -3.66
CA VAL A 37 11.57 -1.14 -4.82
C VAL A 37 11.28 0.31 -5.25
N SER A 38 10.04 0.74 -5.10
CA SER A 38 9.62 2.14 -5.30
C SER A 38 8.60 2.56 -4.24
N ASP A 39 8.37 3.86 -4.07
CA ASP A 39 7.38 4.36 -3.11
C ASP A 39 6.02 4.65 -3.78
N PHE A 40 4.94 4.56 -3.01
CA PHE A 40 3.65 5.10 -3.42
C PHE A 40 3.70 6.63 -3.35
N LYS A 41 3.24 7.28 -4.41
CA LYS A 41 3.03 8.74 -4.38
C LYS A 41 1.86 9.04 -3.46
N PHE A 42 1.87 10.20 -2.81
CA PHE A 42 0.79 10.60 -1.89
C PHE A 42 -0.61 10.54 -2.52
N GLY A 43 -0.75 10.95 -3.77
CA GLY A 43 -2.03 10.85 -4.50
C GLY A 43 -2.49 9.41 -4.73
N GLU A 44 -1.57 8.49 -5.04
CA GLU A 44 -1.88 7.06 -5.21
C GLU A 44 -2.31 6.45 -3.88
N ALA A 45 -1.58 6.77 -2.80
CA ALA A 45 -1.89 6.30 -1.46
C ALA A 45 -3.26 6.80 -0.97
N LEU A 46 -3.60 8.07 -1.25
CA LEU A 46 -4.93 8.61 -0.97
C LEU A 46 -6.04 7.93 -1.75
N LEU A 47 -5.83 7.65 -3.05
CA LEU A 47 -6.82 6.94 -3.87
C LEU A 47 -7.09 5.55 -3.31
N ILE A 48 -6.04 4.77 -3.04
CA ILE A 48 -6.15 3.44 -2.46
C ILE A 48 -6.88 3.48 -1.11
N LYS A 49 -6.51 4.43 -0.25
CA LYS A 49 -7.15 4.61 1.05
C LYS A 49 -8.64 4.89 0.88
N ASN A 50 -9.02 5.86 0.04
CA ASN A 50 -10.41 6.24 -0.10
C ASN A 50 -11.27 5.16 -0.76
N GLU A 51 -10.72 4.39 -1.69
CA GLU A 51 -11.45 3.35 -2.43
C GLU A 51 -11.58 2.03 -1.64
N PHE A 52 -10.48 1.57 -1.04
CA PHE A 52 -10.39 0.22 -0.48
C PHE A 52 -10.30 0.18 1.06
N PHE A 53 -9.81 1.25 1.69
CA PHE A 53 -9.49 1.29 3.11
C PHE A 53 -9.93 2.60 3.79
N PRO A 54 -11.16 3.10 3.56
CA PRO A 54 -11.58 4.42 4.04
C PRO A 54 -11.58 4.51 5.58
N GLU A 55 -11.65 3.38 6.27
CA GLU A 55 -11.63 3.27 7.73
C GLU A 55 -10.23 3.34 8.35
N TYR A 56 -9.17 3.25 7.56
CA TYR A 56 -7.79 3.28 8.06
C TYR A 56 -7.11 4.62 7.76
N ASP A 57 -6.23 5.04 8.65
CA ASP A 57 -5.39 6.21 8.42
C ASP A 57 -4.28 5.90 7.41
N ILE A 58 -3.98 6.89 6.56
CA ILE A 58 -2.93 6.75 5.53
C ILE A 58 -1.56 6.48 6.16
N GLU A 59 -1.28 7.09 7.31
CA GLU A 59 -0.05 6.89 8.08
C GLU A 59 0.04 5.46 8.63
N PHE A 60 -1.09 4.86 8.99
CA PHE A 60 -1.17 3.49 9.48
C PHE A 60 -1.02 2.47 8.35
N LEU A 61 -1.73 2.67 7.23
CA LEU A 61 -1.67 1.82 6.04
C LEU A 61 -0.26 1.78 5.45
N PHE A 62 0.35 2.96 5.27
CA PHE A 62 1.64 3.10 4.60
C PHE A 62 2.80 3.26 5.60
N ALA A 63 2.59 2.91 6.87
CA ALA A 63 3.67 2.81 7.84
C ALA A 63 4.73 1.83 7.31
N LYS A 64 5.91 2.36 6.97
CA LYS A 64 7.08 1.51 6.81
C LYS A 64 7.36 0.89 8.17
N ASP A 65 7.70 -0.41 8.21
CA ASP A 65 8.28 -1.01 9.40
C ASP A 65 9.44 -0.11 9.80
N LYS A 66 9.25 0.70 10.86
CA LYS A 66 10.34 1.42 11.46
C LYS A 66 11.28 0.32 11.90
N GLU A 67 12.43 0.19 11.25
CA GLU A 67 13.58 -0.40 11.93
C GLU A 67 13.59 0.24 13.30
N LYS A 68 13.43 -0.59 14.32
CA LYS A 68 13.49 -0.16 15.71
C LYS A 68 14.74 0.72 15.80
N GLN A 69 14.56 2.03 15.91
CA GLN A 69 15.64 2.88 16.41
C GLN A 69 15.75 2.48 17.88
N THR A 70 16.54 1.43 18.12
CA THR A 70 17.18 1.19 19.41
C THR A 70 18.04 2.40 19.68
N ASN A 71 17.48 3.34 20.45
CA ASN A 71 18.24 4.28 21.26
C ASN A 71 18.77 3.55 22.49
#